data_AF-A0A0F9R5U7-F1
#
_entry.id   AF-A0A0F9R5U7-F1
#
_cell.length_a   1.000
_cell.length_b   1.000
_cell.length_c   1.000
_cell.angle_alpha   90.00
_cell.angle_beta   90.00
_cell.angle_gamma   90.00
#
_symmetry.space_group_name_H-M   'P 1'
#
loop_
_entity.id
_entity.type
_entity.pdbx_description
1 polymer ?
#
loop_
_entity_poly.entity_id
_entity_poly.type
_entity_poly.pdbx_seq_one_letter_code
_entity_poly.pdbx_strand_id
1 'polypeptide(L)'
;MNVHSRRVDSDFERQLITGMITSDEVLREVEHLYRPELIKVPFVRTVAQWCLQYWEKYQKAPRKDIQNIFNHHVTTNKLPPDQAEAI
;
A
#
# COMPACT_ATOMS: atom_id res chain seq x y z
N MET A 1 30.27 6.95 -13.99
CA MET A 1 29.45 6.75 -12.78
C MET A 1 28.08 6.26 -13.23
N ASN A 2 27.76 4.96 -13.07
CA ASN A 2 26.51 4.36 -13.58
C ASN A 2 25.54 4.10 -12.43
N VAL A 3 24.53 4.97 -12.30
CA VAL A 3 23.49 4.82 -11.26
C VAL A 3 22.56 3.66 -11.62
N HIS A 4 22.64 2.58 -10.84
CA HIS A 4 21.73 1.43 -10.91
C HIS A 4 20.53 1.61 -9.95
N SER A 5 20.08 2.84 -9.73
CA SER A 5 19.04 3.14 -8.72
C SER A 5 17.67 3.31 -9.37
N ARG A 6 17.12 2.22 -9.90
CA ARG A 6 15.69 2.17 -10.24
C ARG A 6 14.99 0.92 -9.70
N ARG A 7 15.73 -0.10 -9.27
CA ARG A 7 15.19 -1.33 -8.69
C ARG A 7 15.04 -1.30 -7.17
N VAL A 8 15.88 -0.51 -6.48
CA VAL A 8 15.95 -0.51 -5.02
C VAL A 8 14.70 0.15 -4.40
N ASP A 9 14.19 1.21 -5.01
CA ASP A 9 13.02 1.95 -4.48
C ASP A 9 11.75 1.07 -4.42
N SER A 10 11.50 0.25 -5.44
CA SER A 10 10.28 -0.56 -5.54
C SER A 10 10.25 -1.75 -4.58
N ASP A 11 11.42 -2.26 -4.17
CA ASP A 11 11.50 -3.36 -3.21
C ASP A 11 11.14 -2.88 -1.79
N PHE A 12 11.66 -1.71 -1.41
CA PHE A 12 11.32 -1.07 -0.12
C PHE A 12 9.83 -0.71 -0.04
N GLU A 13 9.27 -0.14 -1.09
CA GLU A 13 7.84 0.19 -1.15
C GLU A 13 6.96 -1.05 -1.02
N ARG A 14 7.34 -2.17 -1.65
CA ARG A 14 6.66 -3.47 -1.48
C ARG A 14 6.76 -3.97 -0.05
N GLN A 15 7.94 -3.90 0.56
CA GLN A 15 8.14 -4.34 1.94
C GLN A 15 7.32 -3.50 2.92
N LEU A 16 7.24 -2.18 2.68
CA LEU A 16 6.42 -1.26 3.46
C LEU A 16 4.93 -1.67 3.44
N ILE A 17 4.34 -1.85 2.25
CA ILE A 17 2.93 -2.25 2.16
C ILE A 17 2.69 -3.65 2.73
N THR A 18 3.63 -4.59 2.57
CA THR A 18 3.53 -5.91 3.21
C THR A 18 3.50 -5.77 4.74
N GLY A 19 4.35 -4.91 5.31
CA GLY A 19 4.33 -4.58 6.72
C GLY A 19 2.98 -3.98 7.15
N MET A 20 2.48 -2.99 6.42
CA MET A 20 1.20 -2.34 6.69
C MET A 20 0.01 -3.30 6.60
N ILE A 21 0.06 -4.28 5.70
CA ILE A 21 -1.01 -5.28 5.56
C ILE A 21 -0.96 -6.28 6.72
N THR A 22 0.22 -6.70 7.14
CA THR A 22 0.38 -7.86 8.05
C THR A 22 0.40 -7.47 9.53
N SER A 23 0.96 -6.31 9.86
CA SER A 23 1.36 -5.95 11.22
C SER A 23 0.71 -4.65 11.70
N ASP A 24 0.02 -4.72 12.84
CA ASP A 24 -0.58 -3.56 13.51
C ASP A 24 0.47 -2.60 14.06
N GLU A 25 1.59 -3.13 14.59
CA GLU A 25 2.73 -2.33 15.04
C GLU A 25 3.29 -1.44 13.91
N VAL A 26 3.41 -2.00 12.70
CA VAL A 26 3.87 -1.22 11.54
C VAL A 26 2.88 -0.11 11.21
N LEU A 27 1.57 -0.38 11.23
CA LEU A 27 0.57 0.66 10.97
C LEU A 27 0.59 1.78 12.01
N ARG A 28 0.77 1.45 13.29
CA ARG A 28 0.89 2.45 14.36
C ARG A 28 2.06 3.40 14.13
N GLU A 29 3.22 2.87 13.78
CA GLU A 29 4.41 3.69 13.51
C GLU A 29 4.28 4.47 12.20
N VAL A 30 3.74 3.82 11.16
CA VAL A 30 3.61 4.39 9.82
C VAL A 30 2.53 5.47 9.79
N GLU A 31 1.44 5.39 10.54
CA GLU A 31 0.38 6.41 10.56
C GLU A 31 0.91 7.84 10.75
N HIS A 32 1.86 8.03 11.67
CA HIS A 32 2.43 9.35 11.96
C HIS A 32 3.52 9.76 10.94
N LEU A 33 4.25 8.78 10.39
CA LEU A 33 5.38 8.98 9.49
C LEU A 33 5.00 8.99 8.01
N TYR A 34 3.82 8.47 7.67
CA TYR A 34 3.41 8.27 6.30
C TYR A 34 3.21 9.60 5.59
N ARG A 35 3.82 9.72 4.41
CA ARG A 35 3.64 10.84 3.49
C ARG A 35 3.42 10.27 2.10
N PRO A 36 2.21 10.39 1.52
CA PRO A 36 1.92 9.79 0.22
C PRO A 36 2.81 10.35 -0.90
N GLU A 37 3.32 11.57 -0.75
CA GLU A 37 4.24 12.24 -1.67
C GLU A 37 5.60 11.52 -1.80
N LEU A 38 6.01 10.76 -0.78
CA LEU A 38 7.27 10.00 -0.80
C LEU A 38 7.16 8.69 -1.57
N ILE A 39 5.94 8.17 -1.73
CA ILE A 39 5.66 6.93 -2.46
C ILE A 39 5.62 7.25 -3.96
N LYS A 40 6.54 6.66 -4.73
CA LYS A 40 6.65 6.82 -6.17
C LYS A 40 5.71 5.87 -6.91
N VAL A 41 5.50 4.66 -6.38
CA VAL A 41 4.66 3.67 -7.04
C VAL A 41 3.17 3.91 -6.74
N PRO A 42 2.33 4.20 -7.76
CA PRO A 42 0.92 4.55 -7.57
C PRO A 42 0.09 3.43 -6.91
N PHE A 43 0.40 2.17 -7.24
CA PHE A 43 -0.22 1.00 -6.61
C PHE A 43 0.05 0.96 -5.10
N VAL A 44 1.31 1.15 -4.69
CA VAL A 44 1.74 1.13 -3.28
C VAL A 44 1.02 2.23 -2.51
N ARG A 45 0.90 3.44 -3.10
CA ARG A 45 0.18 4.56 -2.50
C ARG A 45 -1.28 4.22 -2.25
N THR A 46 -1.93 3.56 -3.21
CA THR A 46 -3.33 3.13 -3.13
C THR A 46 -3.52 2.11 -2.00
N VAL A 47 -2.67 1.08 -1.96
CA VAL A 47 -2.75 0.02 -0.93
C VAL A 47 -2.45 0.57 0.46
N ALA A 48 -1.42 1.41 0.60
CA ALA A 48 -1.09 2.06 1.85
C ALA A 48 -2.24 2.94 2.37
N GLN A 49 -2.90 3.68 1.47
CA GLN A 49 -4.10 4.46 1.82
C GLN A 49 -5.22 3.55 2.35
N TRP A 50 -5.49 2.41 1.72
CA TRP A 50 -6.49 1.45 2.22
C TRP A 50 -6.14 0.91 3.59
N CYS A 51 -4.86 0.58 3.82
CA CYS A 51 -4.40 0.07 5.11
C CYS A 51 -4.56 1.13 6.21
N LEU A 52 -4.26 2.40 5.93
CA LEU A 52 -4.46 3.51 6.87
C LEU A 52 -5.95 3.76 7.16
N GLN A 53 -6.81 3.74 6.14
CA GLN A 53 -8.26 3.89 6.36
C GLN A 53 -8.83 2.74 7.19
N TYR A 54 -8.35 1.52 6.97
CA TYR A 54 -8.75 0.37 7.78
C TYR A 54 -8.22 0.49 9.22
N TRP A 55 -6.98 0.96 9.39
CA TRP A 55 -6.39 1.23 10.70
C TRP A 55 -7.14 2.32 11.47
N GLU A 56 -7.48 3.44 10.84
CA GLU A 56 -8.24 4.53 11.47
C GLU A 56 -9.59 4.02 12.01
N LYS A 57 -10.25 3.13 11.26
CA LYS A 57 -11.57 2.59 11.62
C LYS A 57 -11.54 1.44 12.62
N TYR A 58 -10.56 0.54 12.52
CA TYR A 58 -10.54 -0.72 13.27
C TYR A 58 -9.35 -0.87 14.22
N GLN A 59 -8.36 0.03 14.14
CA GLN A 59 -7.09 -0.01 14.87
C GLN A 59 -6.40 -1.39 14.76
N LYS A 60 -6.52 -2.00 13.58
CA LYS A 60 -5.99 -3.33 13.26
C LYS A 60 -5.48 -3.38 11.84
N ALA A 61 -4.50 -4.25 11.60
CA ALA A 61 -4.00 -4.50 10.26
C ALA A 61 -5.03 -5.29 9.42
N PRO A 62 -5.20 -4.95 8.13
CA PRO A 62 -6.21 -5.57 7.28
C PRO A 62 -5.92 -7.05 7.00
N ARG A 63 -4.67 -7.52 7.00
CA ARG A 63 -4.27 -8.94 6.81
C ARG A 63 -5.04 -9.61 5.67
N LYS A 64 -5.99 -10.51 5.96
CA LYS A 64 -6.80 -11.22 4.95
C LYS A 64 -7.93 -10.34 4.37
N ASP A 65 -8.41 -9.36 5.13
CA ASP A 65 -9.42 -8.38 4.70
C ASP A 65 -8.92 -7.49 3.57
N ILE A 66 -7.59 -7.37 3.36
CA ILE A 66 -7.05 -6.60 2.22
C ILE A 66 -7.55 -7.13 0.88
N GLN A 67 -7.75 -8.46 0.75
CA GLN A 67 -8.31 -9.06 -0.45
C GLN A 67 -9.75 -8.61 -0.67
N ASN A 68 -10.52 -8.47 0.40
CA ASN A 68 -11.90 -8.01 0.34
C ASN A 68 -11.96 -6.53 -0.03
N ILE A 69 -11.06 -5.70 0.52
CA ILE A 69 -10.93 -4.28 0.17
C ILE A 69 -10.53 -4.13 -1.31
N PHE A 70 -9.55 -4.91 -1.77
CA PHE A 70 -9.12 -4.92 -3.16
C PHE A 70 -10.28 -5.31 -4.09
N ASN A 71 -10.97 -6.41 -3.81
CA ASN A 71 -12.10 -6.87 -4.61
C ASN A 71 -13.20 -5.80 -4.65
N HIS A 72 -13.51 -5.17 -3.52
CA HIS A 72 -14.47 -4.08 -3.47
C HIS A 72 -14.07 -2.90 -4.37
N HIS A 73 -12.81 -2.46 -4.30
CA HIS A 73 -12.32 -1.34 -5.11
C HIS A 73 -12.21 -1.66 -6.60
N VAL A 74 -11.88 -2.91 -6.96
CA VAL A 74 -11.85 -3.39 -8.35
C VAL A 74 -13.27 -3.46 -8.92
N THR A 75 -14.21 -4.07 -8.19
CA THR A 75 -15.61 -4.17 -8.64
C THR A 75 -16.31 -2.81 -8.71
N THR A 76 -15.95 -1.87 -7.83
CA THR A 76 -16.51 -0.51 -7.82
C THR A 76 -15.92 0.42 -8.90
N ASN A 77 -15.04 -0.07 -9.80
CA ASN A 77 -14.51 0.69 -10.95
C ASN A 77 -13.87 2.03 -10.54
N LYS A 78 -13.12 2.03 -9.43
CA LYS A 78 -12.29 3.18 -8.98
C LYS A 78 -10.80 3.02 -9.28
N LEU A 79 -10.41 1.98 -10.03
CA LEU A 79 -9.04 1.75 -10.48
C LEU A 79 -8.97 2.01 -11.99
N PRO A 80 -8.11 2.92 -12.47
CA PRO A 80 -7.88 3.07 -13.91
C PRO A 80 -7.31 1.75 -14.46
N PRO A 81 -7.74 1.31 -15.65
CA PRO A 81 -7.40 0.00 -16.22
C PRO A 81 -5.89 -0.26 -16.35
N ASP A 82 -5.08 0.80 -16.40
CA ASP A 82 -3.62 0.76 -16.51
C ASP A 82 -2.91 0.07 -15.32
N GLN A 83 -3.51 0.04 -14.13
CA GLN A 83 -2.92 -0.57 -12.92
C GLN A 83 -3.24 -2.06 -12.75
N ALA A 84 -4.20 -2.60 -13.53
CA ALA A 84 -4.72 -3.96 -13.34
C ALA A 84 -3.85 -5.04 -13.99
N GLU A 85 -3.01 -4.69 -14.97
CA GLU A 85 -2.20 -5.65 -15.73
C GLU A 85 -0.91 -6.11 -15.02
N ALA A 86 -0.55 -5.53 -13.87
CA ALA A 86 0.74 -5.76 -13.23
C ALA A 86 0.71 -6.68 -11.98
N ILE A 87 -0.39 -7.40 -11.72
CA ILE A 87 -0.57 -8.27 -10.54
C ILE A 87 -0.67 -9.73 -10.96
#